data_AF-A0A3N6A6K5-F1
#
_entry.id   AF-A0A3N6A6K5-F1
#
_cell.length_a   1.000
_cell.length_b   1.000
_cell.length_c   1.000
_cell.angle_alpha   90.00
_cell.angle_beta   90.00
_cell.angle_gamma   90.00
#
_symmetry.space_group_name_H-M   'P 1'
#
loop_
_entity.id
_entity.type
_entity.pdbx_description
1 polymer ?
#
loop_
_entity_poly.entity_id
_entity_poly.type
_entity_poly.pdbx_seq_one_letter_code
_entity_poly.pdbx_strand_id
1 'polypeptide(L)'
;MAILSDSDRNHVRDLLSRMVEPVRLLFFSQTLNCETCVPTRQILDELVPLNDKLTVEEINPQIDRDKAAEFGVDRVPAIIVASGDRSRIRFYGAPSGYEFMSLLDAIVLQSTGDSGLTQASRALLAAVQEPVDVRVFVTPT
;
A
#
# COMPACT_ATOMS: atom_id res chain seq x y z
N MET A 1 -19.89 10.28 -0.92
CA MET A 1 -20.64 9.06 -0.55
C MET A 1 -19.62 8.08 -0.01
N ALA A 2 -19.95 7.29 1.00
CA ALA A 2 -19.05 6.24 1.47
C ALA A 2 -18.92 5.18 0.36
N ILE A 3 -17.68 4.83 0.02
CA ILE A 3 -17.29 3.78 -0.93
C ILE A 3 -17.53 2.42 -0.27
N LEU A 4 -17.18 2.28 1.01
CA LEU A 4 -17.35 1.05 1.77
C LEU A 4 -18.71 0.99 2.49
N SER A 5 -19.40 -0.15 2.34
CA SER A 5 -20.59 -0.44 3.14
C SER A 5 -20.23 -0.66 4.62
N ASP A 6 -21.21 -0.60 5.53
CA ASP A 6 -20.97 -0.85 6.95
C ASP A 6 -20.44 -2.27 7.23
N SER A 7 -20.90 -3.26 6.45
CA SER A 7 -20.41 -4.64 6.55
C SER A 7 -18.93 -4.72 6.12
N ASP A 8 -18.58 -4.07 5.01
CA ASP A 8 -17.19 -4.05 4.53
C ASP A 8 -16.29 -3.33 5.53
N ARG A 9 -16.73 -2.21 6.11
CA ARG A 9 -15.99 -1.48 7.15
C ARG A 9 -15.68 -2.37 8.35
N ASN A 10 -16.61 -3.23 8.77
CA ASN A 10 -16.37 -4.16 9.87
C ASN A 10 -15.33 -5.23 9.49
N HIS A 11 -15.40 -5.77 8.28
CA HIS A 11 -14.42 -6.73 7.81
C HIS A 11 -13.02 -6.11 7.71
N VAL A 12 -12.93 -4.89 7.18
CA VAL A 12 -11.66 -4.15 7.10
C VAL A 12 -11.11 -3.85 8.50
N ARG A 13 -11.95 -3.46 9.47
CA ARG A 13 -11.50 -3.28 10.87
C ARG A 13 -10.94 -4.56 11.46
N ASP A 14 -11.59 -5.70 11.22
CA ASP A 14 -11.11 -7.00 11.71
C ASP A 14 -9.73 -7.34 11.13
N LEU A 15 -9.55 -7.16 9.82
CA LEU A 15 -8.25 -7.35 9.16
C LEU A 15 -7.18 -6.41 9.73
N LEU A 16 -7.47 -5.11 9.81
CA LEU A 16 -6.53 -4.12 10.32
C LEU A 16 -6.25 -4.29 11.82
N SER A 17 -7.13 -4.93 12.60
CA SER A 17 -6.89 -5.20 14.03
C SER A 17 -5.63 -6.05 14.28
N ARG A 18 -5.19 -6.80 13.26
CA ARG A 18 -3.96 -7.62 13.29
C ARG A 18 -2.68 -6.78 13.21
N MET A 19 -2.78 -5.47 12.98
CA MET A 19 -1.63 -4.57 12.90
C MET A 19 -0.89 -4.45 14.24
N VAL A 20 0.41 -4.71 14.21
CA VAL A 20 1.32 -4.61 15.36
C VAL A 20 2.06 -3.28 15.33
N GLU A 21 2.75 -2.98 14.24
CA GLU A 21 3.50 -1.73 14.05
C GLU A 21 2.71 -0.69 13.24
N PRO A 22 2.98 0.62 13.44
CA PRO A 22 2.43 1.68 12.59
C PRO A 22 2.77 1.48 11.11
N VAL A 23 1.79 1.76 10.25
CA VAL A 23 1.93 1.75 8.79
C VAL A 23 1.62 3.13 8.25
N ARG A 24 2.52 3.63 7.40
CA ARG A 24 2.36 4.86 6.64
C ARG A 24 2.18 4.51 5.17
N LEU A 25 1.08 4.94 4.58
CA LEU A 25 0.82 4.89 3.16
C LEU A 25 1.37 6.16 2.54
N LEU A 26 2.53 6.06 1.87
CA LEU A 26 3.07 7.17 1.09
C LEU A 26 2.34 7.18 -0.25
N PHE A 27 1.40 8.11 -0.41
CA PHE A 27 0.54 8.20 -1.58
C PHE A 27 1.06 9.29 -2.52
N PHE A 28 1.62 8.86 -3.64
CA PHE A 28 2.09 9.76 -4.69
C PHE A 28 0.94 10.07 -5.65
N SER A 29 0.61 11.34 -5.75
CA SER A 29 -0.59 11.83 -6.42
C SER A 29 -0.28 13.12 -7.18
N GLN A 30 -1.10 13.41 -8.19
CA GLN A 30 -1.05 14.69 -8.89
C GLN A 30 -2.46 15.12 -9.32
N THR A 31 -2.69 16.43 -9.37
CA THR A 31 -4.01 16.99 -9.72
C THR A 31 -4.30 16.91 -11.22
N LEU A 32 -3.28 17.09 -12.07
CA LEU A 32 -3.44 17.12 -13.53
C LEU A 32 -3.04 15.77 -14.14
N ASN A 33 -3.72 15.34 -15.19
CA ASN A 33 -3.39 14.11 -15.93
C ASN A 33 -3.34 12.84 -15.05
N CYS A 34 -4.20 12.75 -14.04
CA CYS A 34 -4.35 11.55 -13.23
C CYS A 34 -5.81 11.31 -12.85
N GLU A 35 -6.53 10.60 -13.71
CA GLU A 35 -7.97 10.33 -13.54
C GLU A 35 -8.25 9.47 -12.30
N THR A 36 -7.32 8.59 -11.94
CA THR A 36 -7.49 7.63 -10.84
C THR A 36 -6.88 8.10 -9.52
N CYS A 37 -6.20 9.25 -9.47
CA CYS A 37 -5.63 9.79 -8.23
C CYS A 37 -6.71 10.16 -7.21
N VAL A 38 -7.77 10.85 -7.64
CA VAL A 38 -8.87 11.25 -6.75
C VAL A 38 -9.63 10.04 -6.18
N PRO A 39 -10.06 9.06 -6.99
CA PRO A 39 -10.66 7.83 -6.47
C PRO A 39 -9.74 7.07 -5.50
N THR A 40 -8.44 7.00 -5.81
CA THR A 40 -7.46 6.35 -4.93
C THR A 40 -7.39 7.05 -3.58
N ARG A 41 -7.31 8.39 -3.57
CA ARG A 41 -7.31 9.18 -2.33
C ARG A 41 -8.55 8.89 -1.47
N GLN A 42 -9.73 8.86 -2.09
CA GLN A 42 -10.98 8.59 -1.38
C GLN A 42 -10.99 7.21 -0.73
N ILE A 43 -10.47 6.18 -1.40
CA ILE A 43 -10.31 4.83 -0.82
C ILE A 43 -9.41 4.90 0.42
N LEU A 44 -8.25 5.56 0.31
CA LEU A 44 -7.31 5.69 1.42
C LEU A 44 -7.89 6.46 2.61
N ASP A 45 -8.66 7.51 2.35
CA ASP A 45 -9.37 8.30 3.39
C ASP A 45 -10.41 7.49 4.16
N GLU A 46 -10.98 6.44 3.55
CA GLU A 46 -11.90 5.54 4.25
C GLU A 46 -11.20 4.51 5.12
N LEU A 47 -9.92 4.21 4.83
CA LEU A 47 -9.12 3.25 5.59
C LEU A 47 -8.53 3.84 6.86
N VAL A 48 -8.00 5.08 6.80
CA VAL A 48 -7.31 5.73 7.94
C VAL A 48 -8.15 5.74 9.22
N PRO A 49 -9.46 6.07 9.20
CA PRO A 49 -10.28 6.08 10.42
C PRO A 49 -10.59 4.69 10.98
N LEU A 50 -10.23 3.60 10.30
CA LEU A 50 -10.52 2.24 10.74
C LEU A 50 -9.42 1.67 11.65
N ASN A 51 -8.24 2.30 11.73
CA ASN A 51 -7.17 1.91 12.64
C ASN A 51 -6.19 3.05 12.93
N ASP A 52 -5.98 3.37 14.21
CA ASP A 52 -5.08 4.48 14.65
C ASP A 52 -3.61 4.29 14.26
N LYS A 53 -3.19 3.06 13.91
CA LYS A 53 -1.83 2.76 13.44
C LYS A 53 -1.65 3.00 11.94
N LEU A 54 -2.72 3.30 11.20
CA LEU A 54 -2.67 3.53 9.76
C LEU A 54 -2.74 5.02 9.46
N THR A 55 -1.76 5.52 8.72
CA THR A 55 -1.70 6.93 8.31
C THR A 55 -1.44 7.04 6.81
N VAL A 56 -1.90 8.13 6.20
CA VAL A 56 -1.66 8.43 4.79
C VAL A 56 -0.89 9.75 4.70
N GLU A 57 0.23 9.72 3.99
CA GLU A 57 1.03 10.88 3.66
C GLU A 57 0.98 11.09 2.15
N GLU A 58 0.37 12.19 1.71
CA GLU A 58 0.26 12.51 0.28
C GLU A 58 1.46 13.33 -0.18
N ILE A 59 2.04 12.93 -1.31
CA ILE A 59 3.27 13.47 -1.86
C ILE A 59 3.02 13.83 -3.32
N ASN A 60 3.37 15.05 -3.73
CA ASN A 60 3.28 15.43 -5.13
C ASN A 60 4.66 15.29 -5.77
N PRO A 61 4.90 14.32 -6.68
CA PRO A 61 6.23 14.09 -7.23
C PRO A 61 6.77 15.25 -8.06
N GLN A 62 5.92 16.18 -8.52
CA GLN A 62 6.36 17.37 -9.24
C GLN A 62 6.94 18.44 -8.31
N ILE A 63 6.48 18.47 -7.06
CA ILE A 63 6.88 19.41 -6.00
C ILE A 63 7.98 18.76 -5.14
N ASP A 64 7.72 17.56 -4.65
CA ASP A 64 8.56 16.79 -3.72
C ASP A 64 9.49 15.83 -4.49
N ARG A 65 10.26 16.36 -5.43
CA ARG A 65 11.09 15.55 -6.36
C ARG A 65 12.10 14.67 -5.64
N ASP A 66 12.73 15.18 -4.60
CA ASP A 66 13.73 14.43 -3.83
C ASP A 66 13.12 13.20 -3.16
N LYS A 67 11.89 13.35 -2.64
CA LYS A 67 11.14 12.27 -2.01
C LYS A 67 10.67 11.25 -3.04
N ALA A 68 10.20 11.68 -4.20
CA ALA A 68 9.85 10.78 -5.29
C ALA A 68 11.09 9.99 -5.79
N ALA A 69 12.24 10.64 -5.88
CA ALA A 69 13.50 10.00 -6.27
C ALA A 69 14.00 8.99 -5.23
N GLU A 70 13.91 9.33 -3.93
CA GLU A 70 14.25 8.43 -2.82
C GLU A 70 13.52 7.09 -2.92
N PHE A 71 12.23 7.14 -3.24
CA PHE A 71 11.39 5.94 -3.35
C PHE A 71 11.33 5.34 -4.76
N GLY A 72 12.00 5.95 -5.74
CA GLY A 72 12.02 5.50 -7.13
C GLY A 72 10.65 5.53 -7.81
N VAL A 73 9.82 6.51 -7.46
CA VAL A 73 8.47 6.68 -8.02
C VAL A 73 8.53 7.54 -9.28
N ASP A 74 8.19 6.94 -10.42
CA ASP A 74 8.18 7.58 -11.73
C ASP A 74 6.77 7.75 -12.32
N ARG A 75 5.74 7.19 -11.65
CA ARG A 75 4.35 7.12 -12.11
C ARG A 75 3.39 7.38 -10.96
N VAL A 76 2.20 7.88 -11.30
CA VAL A 76 1.10 8.12 -10.37
C VAL A 76 -0.23 7.62 -10.93
N PRO A 77 -1.20 7.23 -10.08
CA PRO A 77 -1.09 7.16 -8.62
C PRO A 77 -0.16 6.02 -8.20
N ALA A 78 0.62 6.25 -7.13
CA ALA A 78 1.42 5.20 -6.51
C ALA A 78 1.24 5.19 -5.00
N ILE A 79 1.22 4.00 -4.41
CA ILE A 79 1.06 3.82 -2.96
C ILE A 79 2.24 2.97 -2.48
N ILE A 80 3.04 3.50 -1.57
CA ILE A 80 4.06 2.71 -0.87
C ILE A 80 3.56 2.40 0.52
N VAL A 81 3.59 1.11 0.87
CA VAL A 81 3.18 0.63 2.19
C VAL A 81 4.44 0.55 3.05
N ALA A 82 4.62 1.52 3.95
CA ALA A 82 5.83 1.65 4.77
C ALA A 82 5.57 1.35 6.26
N SER A 83 6.47 0.64 6.92
CA SER A 83 6.45 0.39 8.38
C SER A 83 7.87 0.22 8.91
N GLY A 84 8.31 1.12 9.79
CA GLY A 84 9.71 1.22 10.19
C GLY A 84 10.63 1.36 8.97
N ASP A 85 11.65 0.51 8.87
CA ASP A 85 12.58 0.46 7.73
C ASP A 85 12.05 -0.35 6.52
N ARG A 86 10.84 -0.92 6.62
CA ARG A 86 10.23 -1.70 5.53
C ARG A 86 9.43 -0.78 4.63
N SER A 87 9.89 -0.54 3.40
CA SER A 87 9.20 0.32 2.41
C SER A 87 9.25 -0.25 0.98
N ARG A 88 9.39 -1.58 0.85
CA ARG A 88 9.64 -2.25 -0.44
C ARG A 88 8.38 -2.64 -1.22
N ILE A 89 7.20 -2.57 -0.60
CA ILE A 89 5.92 -2.89 -1.27
C ILE A 89 5.32 -1.62 -1.83
N ARG A 90 4.98 -1.63 -3.12
CA ARG A 90 4.35 -0.51 -3.82
C ARG A 90 3.29 -0.96 -4.80
N PHE A 91 2.27 -0.15 -4.95
CA PHE A 91 1.17 -0.30 -5.91
C PHE A 91 1.22 0.86 -6.90
N TYR A 92 0.99 0.57 -8.17
CA TYR A 92 0.84 1.57 -9.23
C TYR A 92 -0.57 1.44 -9.83
N GLY A 93 -1.32 2.55 -9.84
CA GLY A 93 -2.74 2.56 -10.19
C GLY A 93 -3.67 2.55 -8.98
N ALA A 94 -4.99 2.61 -9.23
CA ALA A 94 -5.99 2.56 -8.17
C ALA A 94 -6.17 1.12 -7.66
N PRO A 95 -6.10 0.89 -6.33
CA PRO A 95 -6.33 -0.42 -5.71
C PRO A 95 -7.83 -0.70 -5.58
N SER A 96 -8.51 -0.90 -6.72
CA SER A 96 -9.95 -1.15 -6.81
C SER A 96 -10.28 -2.61 -7.09
N GLY A 97 -11.52 -3.03 -6.80
CA GLY A 97 -11.96 -4.40 -7.05
C GLY A 97 -11.23 -5.39 -6.14
N TYR A 98 -10.77 -6.51 -6.69
CA TYR A 98 -10.02 -7.52 -5.93
C TYR A 98 -8.69 -6.99 -5.36
N GLU A 99 -8.08 -5.99 -6.01
CA GLU A 99 -6.83 -5.38 -5.55
C GLU A 99 -6.97 -4.54 -4.29
N PHE A 100 -8.19 -4.19 -3.89
CA PHE A 100 -8.42 -3.55 -2.60
C PHE A 100 -8.03 -4.49 -1.45
N MET A 101 -8.30 -5.80 -1.58
CA MET A 101 -7.88 -6.80 -0.59
C MET A 101 -6.36 -6.97 -0.58
N SER A 102 -5.71 -6.98 -1.76
CA SER A 102 -4.24 -7.01 -1.88
C SER A 102 -3.59 -5.88 -1.09
N LEU A 103 -4.16 -4.66 -1.13
CA LEU A 103 -3.67 -3.52 -0.36
C LEU A 103 -3.80 -3.75 1.15
N LEU A 104 -4.94 -4.26 1.62
CA LEU A 104 -5.14 -4.55 3.05
C LEU A 104 -4.18 -5.62 3.56
N ASP A 105 -4.00 -6.70 2.80
CA ASP A 105 -3.03 -7.75 3.13
C ASP A 105 -1.61 -7.19 3.18
N ALA A 106 -1.23 -6.32 2.24
CA ALA A 106 0.06 -5.64 2.26
C ALA A 106 0.25 -4.75 3.50
N ILE A 107 -0.80 -4.04 3.94
CA ILE A 107 -0.77 -3.22 5.17
C ILE A 107 -0.52 -4.11 6.39
N VAL A 108 -1.29 -5.19 6.54
CA VAL A 108 -1.14 -6.13 7.67
C VAL A 108 0.24 -6.78 7.63
N LEU A 109 0.66 -7.29 6.47
CA LEU A 109 1.97 -7.88 6.23
C LEU A 109 3.11 -6.94 6.64
N GLN A 110 3.04 -5.67 6.23
CA GLN A 110 4.08 -4.70 6.57
C GLN A 110 4.07 -4.32 8.04
N SER A 111 2.90 -4.27 8.66
CA SER A 111 2.74 -4.01 10.08
C SER A 111 3.29 -5.15 10.95
N THR A 112 3.05 -6.41 10.58
CA THR A 112 3.49 -7.57 11.36
C THR A 112 4.92 -8.02 11.03
N GLY A 113 5.40 -7.73 9.82
CA GLY A 113 6.66 -8.28 9.29
C GLY A 113 6.60 -9.78 9.00
N ASP A 114 5.42 -10.41 9.08
CA ASP A 114 5.23 -11.83 8.84
C ASP A 114 4.74 -12.10 7.42
N SER A 115 5.63 -12.59 6.55
CA SER A 115 5.33 -12.95 5.17
C SER A 115 4.38 -14.13 4.99
N GLY A 116 4.04 -14.88 6.04
CA GLY A 116 3.26 -16.11 5.94
C GLY A 116 3.98 -17.24 5.17
N LEU A 117 5.22 -17.01 4.73
CA LEU A 117 6.01 -18.01 4.02
C LEU A 117 6.50 -19.09 4.97
N THR A 118 6.53 -20.33 4.45
CA THR A 118 7.11 -21.47 5.15
C THR A 118 8.58 -21.25 5.46
N GLN A 119 9.10 -21.96 6.47
CA GLN A 119 10.52 -21.89 6.81
C GLN A 119 11.42 -22.28 5.61
N ALA A 120 11.01 -23.28 4.82
CA ALA A 120 11.72 -23.71 3.63
C ALA A 120 11.79 -22.58 2.57
N SER A 121 10.68 -21.89 2.31
CA SER A 121 10.65 -20.74 1.39
C SER A 121 11.53 -19.59 1.89
N ARG A 122 11.51 -19.29 3.20
CA ARG A 122 12.37 -18.23 3.78
C ARG A 122 13.84 -18.58 3.68
N ALA A 123 14.22 -19.83 3.91
CA ALA A 123 15.60 -20.29 3.77
C ALA A 123 16.09 -20.17 2.32
N LEU A 124 15.23 -20.49 1.34
CA LEU A 124 15.54 -20.30 -0.07
C LEU A 124 15.72 -18.82 -0.43
N LEU A 125 14.81 -17.96 0.03
CA LEU A 125 14.88 -16.51 -0.24
C LEU A 125 16.07 -15.83 0.45
N ALA A 126 16.54 -16.35 1.59
CA ALA A 126 17.73 -15.84 2.27
C ALA A 126 19.02 -16.03 1.45
N ALA A 127 19.03 -16.93 0.45
CA ALA A 127 20.17 -17.15 -0.42
C ALA A 127 20.24 -16.16 -1.60
N VAL A 128 19.23 -15.31 -1.79
CA VAL A 128 19.19 -14.30 -2.85
C VAL A 128 20.19 -13.18 -2.52
N GLN A 129 21.21 -13.03 -3.36
CA GLN A 129 22.32 -12.08 -3.15
C GLN A 129 22.22 -10.82 -4.01
N GLU A 130 21.42 -10.86 -5.06
CA GLU A 130 21.23 -9.73 -5.99
C GLU A 130 19.86 -9.08 -5.75
N PRO A 131 19.73 -7.76 -5.96
CA PRO A 131 18.44 -7.09 -5.89
C PRO A 131 17.46 -7.67 -6.92
N VAL A 132 16.29 -8.10 -6.45
CA VAL A 132 15.21 -8.61 -7.31
C VAL A 132 14.04 -7.62 -7.29
N ASP A 133 13.63 -7.17 -8.48
CA ASP A 133 12.42 -6.36 -8.69
C ASP A 133 11.29 -7.26 -9.23
N VAL A 134 10.24 -7.47 -8.43
CA VAL A 134 9.09 -8.30 -8.81
C VAL A 134 7.93 -7.39 -9.18
N ARG A 135 7.46 -7.50 -10.43
CA ARG A 135 6.32 -6.74 -10.95
C ARG A 135 5.17 -7.69 -11.29
N VAL A 136 4.02 -7.45 -10.66
CA VAL A 136 2.79 -8.19 -10.91
C VAL A 136 1.83 -7.26 -11.64
N PHE A 137 1.43 -7.63 -12.85
CA PHE A 137 0.47 -6.87 -13.66
C PHE A 137 -0.90 -7.50 -13.50
N VAL A 138 -1.86 -6.69 -13.08
CA VAL A 138 -3.23 -7.12 -12.75
C VAL A 138 -4.25 -6.24 -13.46
N THR A 139 -5.44 -6.78 -13.70
CA THR A 139 -6.63 -6.02 -14.10
C THR A 139 -7.60 -6.00 -12.92
N PRO A 140 -8.36 -4.91 -12.70
CA PRO A 140 -9.35 -4.84 -11.62
C PRO A 140 -10.51 -5.85 -11.72
N THR A 141 -10.58 -6.59 -12.84
CA THR A 141 -11.62 -7.55 -13.23
C THR A 141 -10.99 -8.78 -13.87
#